data_AF-A0A2H9QGH3-F1
#
_entry.id   AF-A0A2H9QGH3-F1
#
_cell.length_a   1.000
_cell.length_b   1.000
_cell.length_c   1.000
_cell.angle_alpha   90.00
_cell.angle_beta   90.00
_cell.angle_gamma   90.00
#
_symmetry.space_group_name_H-M   'P 1'
#
loop_
_entity.id
_entity.type
_entity.pdbx_description
1 polymer ?
#
loop_
_entity_poly.entity_id
_entity_poly.type
_entity_poly.pdbx_seq_one_letter_code
_entity_poly.pdbx_strand_id
1 'polypeptide(L)' 'NEKFNKIHNCFWVCPITRKVKLEEFEIEIPEKEFIGKLNYKSYIRSDKIVTMEKELLLKEIGKISSNLFEKLKKEIIKNM' A
#
# COMPACT_ATOMS: atom_id res chain seq x y z
N ASN A 1 10.75 -3.16 3.86
CA ASN A 1 11.79 -2.43 4.60
C ASN A 1 11.81 -2.92 6.06
N GLU A 2 11.99 -4.23 6.27
CA GLU A 2 11.73 -4.86 7.58
C GLU A 2 12.71 -4.42 8.67
N LYS A 3 13.97 -4.11 8.30
CA LYS A 3 14.98 -3.62 9.25
C LYS A 3 14.62 -2.24 9.81
N PHE A 4 14.21 -1.30 8.96
CA PHE A 4 13.76 0.04 9.37
C PHE A 4 12.50 -0.06 10.25
N ASN A 5 11.53 -0.86 9.81
CA ASN A 5 10.28 -1.10 10.55
C ASN A 5 10.50 -1.85 11.87
N LYS A 6 11.65 -2.48 12.13
CA LYS A 6 11.96 -3.06 13.45
C LYS A 6 12.48 -2.02 14.44
N ILE A 7 13.22 -1.03 13.94
CA ILE A 7 13.95 -0.06 14.77
C ILE A 7 13.07 1.16 15.11
N HIS A 8 12.28 1.65 14.16
CA HIS A 8 11.50 2.88 14.35
C HIS A 8 10.08 2.59 14.82
N ASN A 9 9.50 3.45 15.66
CA ASN A 9 8.10 3.31 16.12
C ASN A 9 7.07 3.72 15.07
N CYS A 10 7.50 4.13 13.88
CA CYS A 10 6.64 4.53 12.77
C CYS A 10 6.96 3.73 11.50
N PHE A 11 5.99 3.66 10.61
CA PHE A 11 6.15 3.14 9.26
C PHE A 11 5.42 4.00 8.24
N TRP A 12 5.90 3.96 6.99
CA TRP A 12 5.20 4.60 5.87
C TRP A 12 4.09 3.69 5.36
N VAL A 13 2.94 4.27 5.10
CA VAL A 13 1.79 3.59 4.49
C VAL A 13 1.25 4.36 3.30
N CYS A 14 0.68 3.60 2.37
CA CYS A 14 -0.13 4.12 1.29
C CYS A 14 -1.59 3.69 1.54
N PRO A 15 -2.54 4.63 1.61
CA PRO A 15 -3.95 4.32 1.80
C PRO A 15 -4.52 3.45 0.67
N ILE A 16 -5.48 2.60 1.03
CA ILE A 16 -6.27 1.81 0.08
C ILE A 16 -7.67 2.43 -0.02
N THR A 17 -8.17 2.63 -1.23
CA THR A 17 -9.49 3.20 -1.52
C THR A 17 -10.29 2.28 -2.45
N ARG A 18 -11.62 2.38 -2.40
CA ARG A 18 -12.53 1.76 -3.39
C ARG A 18 -12.94 2.72 -4.49
N LYS A 19 -12.88 4.02 -4.20
CA LYS A 19 -13.28 5.07 -5.13
C LYS A 19 -12.05 5.53 -5.88
N VAL A 20 -12.10 5.38 -7.19
CA VAL A 20 -11.15 6.00 -8.11
C VAL A 20 -11.44 7.49 -8.15
N LYS A 21 -10.46 8.33 -7.83
CA LYS A 21 -10.58 9.80 -7.89
C LYS A 21 -9.49 10.42 -8.75
N LEU A 22 -8.32 9.78 -8.84
CA LEU A 22 -7.17 10.26 -9.59
C LEU A 22 -6.49 9.03 -10.19
N GLU A 23 -6.97 8.62 -11.36
CA GLU A 23 -6.55 7.36 -12.01
C GLU A 23 -5.03 7.26 -12.19
N GLU A 24 -4.36 8.39 -12.44
CA GLU A 24 -2.91 8.44 -12.63
C GLU A 24 -2.09 8.10 -11.37
N PHE A 25 -2.69 8.21 -10.18
CA PHE A 25 -2.04 7.93 -8.90
C PHE A 25 -2.67 6.73 -8.15
N GLU A 26 -3.53 5.98 -8.83
CA GLU A 26 -4.27 4.87 -8.22
C GLU A 26 -3.89 3.55 -8.88
N ILE A 27 -3.24 2.69 -8.11
CA ILE A 27 -2.79 1.38 -8.57
C ILE A 27 -3.83 0.35 -8.13
N GLU A 28 -4.55 -0.21 -9.10
CA GLU A 28 -5.46 -1.33 -8.84
C GLU A 28 -4.72 -2.48 -8.14
N ILE A 29 -5.38 -3.10 -7.16
CA ILE A 29 -4.93 -4.33 -6.49
C ILE A 29 -5.67 -5.51 -7.12
N PRO A 30 -5.07 -6.25 -8.08
CA PRO A 30 -5.71 -7.43 -8.64
C PRO A 30 -5.81 -8.53 -7.59
N GLU A 31 -6.91 -9.29 -7.58
CA GLU A 31 -7.12 -10.38 -6.62
C GLU A 31 -5.96 -11.40 -6.65
N LYS A 32 -5.45 -11.73 -7.84
CA LYS A 32 -4.31 -12.65 -8.01
C LYS A 32 -2.99 -12.16 -7.39
N GLU A 33 -2.85 -10.86 -7.18
CA GLU A 33 -1.65 -10.24 -6.62
C GLU A 33 -1.81 -9.96 -5.11
N PHE A 34 -2.94 -10.34 -4.50
CA PHE A 34 -3.22 -10.14 -3.08
C PHE A 34 -3.46 -11.48 -2.38
N ILE A 35 -2.55 -11.85 -1.48
CA ILE A 35 -2.68 -13.00 -0.60
C ILE A 35 -3.46 -12.54 0.64
N GLY A 36 -4.77 -12.78 0.64
CA GLY A 36 -5.69 -12.35 1.69
C GLY A 36 -7.11 -12.21 1.13
N LYS A 37 -7.97 -11.45 1.81
CA LYS A 37 -9.32 -11.15 1.28
C LYS A 37 -9.64 -9.65 1.37
N LEU A 38 -9.73 -9.01 0.21
CA LEU A 38 -10.39 -7.70 0.07
C LEU A 38 -11.79 -7.98 -0.46
N ASN A 39 -12.83 -7.51 0.25
CA ASN A 39 -14.22 -7.79 -0.12
C ASN A 39 -14.69 -7.01 -1.37
N TYR A 40 -13.86 -6.12 -1.90
CA TYR A 40 -14.22 -5.18 -2.96
C TYR A 40 -12.98 -4.82 -3.80
N LYS A 41 -13.24 -4.43 -5.05
CA LYS A 41 -12.22 -3.82 -5.91
C LYS A 41 -11.59 -2.61 -5.21
N SER A 42 -10.27 -2.62 -5.13
CA SER A 42 -9.51 -1.70 -4.29
C SER A 42 -8.25 -1.21 -5.01
N TYR A 43 -7.82 0.00 -4.64
CA TYR A 43 -6.73 0.72 -5.27
C TYR A 43 -5.80 1.28 -4.21
N ILE A 44 -4.49 1.17 -4.43
CA ILE A 44 -3.47 1.81 -3.61
C ILE A 44 -3.26 3.23 -4.14
N ARG A 45 -3.33 4.21 -3.24
CA ARG A 45 -3.04 5.61 -3.55
C ARG A 45 -1.55 5.89 -3.47
N SER A 46 -0.88 6.02 -4.61
CA SER A 46 0.56 6.35 -4.66
C SER A 46 0.83 7.84 -4.42
N ASP A 47 -0.17 8.71 -4.58
CA ASP A 47 -0.08 10.15 -4.27
C ASP A 47 -0.04 10.47 -2.78
N LYS A 48 -0.40 9.51 -1.92
CA LYS A 48 -0.50 9.72 -0.48
C LYS A 48 0.37 8.72 0.26
N ILE A 49 1.57 9.16 0.61
CA ILE A 49 2.45 8.46 1.54
C ILE A 49 2.35 9.17 2.87
N VAL A 50 1.91 8.45 3.90
CA VAL A 50 1.78 8.99 5.25
C VAL A 50 2.61 8.17 6.22
N THR A 51 3.11 8.83 7.26
CA THR A 51 3.79 8.17 8.37
C THR A 51 2.76 7.84 9.43
N MET A 52 2.75 6.59 9.88
CA MET A 52 1.83 6.11 10.92
C MET A 52 2.62 5.43 12.05
N GLU A 53 2.17 5.62 13.28
CA GLU A 53 2.73 4.95 14.46
C GLU A 53 2.34 3.48 14.49
N LYS A 54 3.24 2.65 15.04
CA LYS A 54 3.04 1.20 15.12
C LYS A 54 1.85 0.78 15.96
N GLU A 55 1.57 1.53 17.02
CA GLU A 55 0.48 1.25 17.94
C GLU A 55 -0.90 1.34 17.26
N LEU A 56 -0.99 2.07 16.15
CA LEU A 56 -2.20 2.18 15.34
C LEU A 56 -2.44 0.96 14.42
N LEU A 57 -1.47 0.04 14.31
CA LEU A 57 -1.63 -1.18 13.54
C LEU A 57 -2.52 -2.18 14.28
N LEU A 58 -3.77 -2.28 13.86
CA LEU A 58 -4.74 -3.19 14.48
C LEU A 58 -4.48 -4.66 14.14
N LYS A 59 -4.31 -4.97 12.84
CA LYS A 59 -4.18 -6.34 12.34
C LYS A 59 -3.66 -6.37 10.90
N GLU A 60 -2.89 -7.40 10.57
CA GLU A 60 -2.56 -7.75 9.19
C GLU A 60 -3.72 -8.53 8.53
N ILE A 61 -4.22 -8.03 7.39
CA ILE A 61 -5.36 -8.62 6.67
C ILE A 61 -4.96 -9.35 5.38
N GLY A 62 -3.70 -9.24 4.98
CA GLY A 62 -3.17 -9.85 3.78
C GLY A 62 -1.85 -9.22 3.36
N LYS A 63 -1.35 -9.68 2.21
CA LYS A 63 -0.05 -9.30 1.67
C LYS A 63 -0.15 -9.17 0.15
N ILE A 64 0.46 -8.12 -0.39
CA ILE A 64 0.61 -7.99 -1.84
C ILE A 64 1.81 -8.81 -2.34
N SER A 65 1.73 -9.24 -3.60
CA SER A 65 2.85 -9.90 -4.28
C SER A 65 4.05 -8.97 -4.42
N SER A 66 5.23 -9.57 -4.61
CA SER A 66 6.45 -8.83 -4.91
C SER A 66 6.35 -8.02 -6.19
N ASN A 67 5.65 -8.53 -7.21
CA ASN A 67 5.48 -7.86 -8.50
C ASN A 67 4.67 -6.57 -8.36
N LEU A 68 3.54 -6.64 -7.65
CA LEU A 68 2.70 -5.47 -7.39
C LEU A 68 3.44 -4.45 -6.50
N PHE A 69 4.23 -4.93 -5.54
CA PHE A 69 5.05 -4.07 -4.69
C PHE A 69 6.13 -3.30 -5.48
N GLU A 70 6.81 -3.96 -6.42
CA GLU A 70 7.79 -3.28 -7.29
C GLU A 70 7.12 -2.26 -8.23
N LYS A 71 5.91 -2.57 -8.74
CA LYS A 71 5.12 -1.59 -9.50
C LYS A 71 4.79 -0.37 -8.65
N LEU A 72 4.34 -0.58 -7.41
CA LEU A 72 4.02 0.51 -6.46
C LEU A 72 5.23 1.42 -6.22
N LYS A 73 6.43 0.85 -6.00
CA LYS A 73 7.65 1.64 -5.83
C LYS A 73 7.96 2.52 -7.03
N LYS A 74 7.87 1.96 -8.24
CA LYS A 74 8.14 2.70 -9.48
C LYS A 74 7.21 3.88 -9.63
N GLU A 75 5.92 3.71 -9.35
CA GLU A 75 4.97 4.83 -9.45
C GLU A 75 5.16 5.86 -8.34
N ILE A 76 5.50 5.46 -7.12
CA ILE A 76 5.85 6.42 -6.07
C ILE A 76 7.04 7.27 -6.52
N ILE A 77 8.10 6.66 -7.05
CA ILE A 77 9.30 7.37 -7.51
C ILE A 77 9.01 8.29 -8.70
N LYS A 78 8.14 7.85 -9.62
CA LYS A 78 7.74 8.66 -10.79
C LYS A 78 6.98 9.93 -10.39
N ASN A 79 6.22 9.88 -9.31
CA ASN A 79 5.32 10.94 -8.86
C ASN A 79 5.91 11.80 -7.72
N MET A 80 7.15 11.53 -7.29
CA MET A 80 7.96 12.38 -6.41
C MET A 80 8.80 13.36 -7.21
#